data_AF-A0A537RYW6-F1
#
_entry.id   AF-A0A537RYW6-F1
#
_cell.length_a   1.000
_cell.length_b   1.000
_cell.length_c   1.000
_cell.angle_alpha   90.00
_cell.angle_beta   90.00
_cell.angle_gamma   90.00
#
_symmetry.space_group_name_H-M   'P 1'
#
loop_
_entity.id
_entity.type
_entity.pdbx_description
1 polymer ?
#
loop_
_entity_poly.entity_id
_entity_poly.type
_entity_poly.pdbx_seq_one_letter_code
_entity_poly.pdbx_strand_id
1 'polypeptide(L)' 'MQTTNDIRAAFLDYFARHDHAVVPSSPLVPRNDPTLLFTNAGMVQFKNVFTGVEKRPYQRAVT' A
#
# COMPACT_ATOMS: atom_id res chain seq x y z
N MET A 1 -7.52 -26.52 -3.54
CA MET A 1 -6.37 -26.02 -2.77
C MET A 1 -6.22 -24.54 -3.11
N GLN A 2 -6.16 -23.64 -2.13
CA GLN A 2 -5.97 -22.21 -2.41
C GLN A 2 -4.52 -21.95 -2.84
N THR A 3 -4.33 -21.16 -3.89
CA THR A 3 -3.02 -20.67 -4.33
C THR A 3 -2.60 -19.42 -3.54
N THR A 4 -1.33 -19.08 -3.61
CA THR A 4 -0.83 -17.81 -3.04
C THR A 4 -1.51 -16.59 -3.68
N ASN A 5 -1.87 -16.68 -4.97
CA ASN A 5 -2.63 -15.64 -5.65
C ASN A 5 -4.05 -15.50 -5.09
N ASP A 6 -4.70 -16.62 -4.75
CA ASP A 6 -6.04 -16.61 -4.15
C ASP A 6 -6.03 -15.97 -2.75
N ILE A 7 -5.00 -16.27 -1.95
CA ILE A 7 -4.84 -15.69 -0.61
C ILE A 7 -4.62 -14.17 -0.71
N ARG A 8 -3.76 -13.73 -1.65
CA ARG A 8 -3.55 -12.29 -1.91
C ARG A 8 -4.84 -11.61 -2.32
N ALA A 9 -5.60 -12.20 -3.26
CA ALA A 9 -6.88 -11.65 -3.69
C ALA A 9 -7.86 -11.55 -2.52
N ALA A 10 -7.99 -12.62 -1.72
CA ALA A 10 -8.88 -12.65 -0.57
C ALA A 10 -8.57 -11.56 0.47
N PHE A 11 -7.28 -11.26 0.71
CA PHE A 11 -6.86 -10.17 1.59
C PHE A 11 -7.29 -8.81 1.05
N LEU A 12 -6.99 -8.51 -0.22
CA LEU A 12 -7.36 -7.24 -0.85
C LEU A 12 -8.89 -7.08 -0.90
N ASP A 13 -9.63 -8.12 -1.27
CA ASP A 13 -11.08 -8.12 -1.36
C ASP A 13 -11.76 -7.97 0.00
N TYR A 14 -11.17 -8.52 1.06
CA TYR A 14 -11.66 -8.30 2.42
C TYR A 14 -11.61 -6.82 2.77
N PHE A 15 -10.46 -6.16 2.60
CA PHE A 15 -10.32 -4.74 2.95
C PHE A 15 -11.08 -3.81 2.00
N ALA A 16 -11.16 -4.14 0.71
CA ALA A 16 -11.97 -3.41 -0.26
C ALA A 16 -13.46 -3.36 0.15
N ARG A 17 -14.01 -4.49 0.64
CA ARG A 17 -15.38 -4.57 1.20
C ARG A 17 -15.57 -3.77 2.50
N HIS A 18 -14.48 -3.36 3.15
CA HIS A 18 -14.47 -2.52 4.34
C HIS A 18 -13.95 -1.10 4.03
N ASP A 19 -14.24 -0.60 2.83
CA ASP A 19 -13.98 0.78 2.38
C ASP A 19 -12.49 1.19 2.35
N HIS A 20 -11.58 0.24 2.15
CA HIS A 20 -10.17 0.57 1.86
C HIS A 20 -9.96 0.69 0.36
N ALA A 21 -9.29 1.75 -0.07
CA ALA A 21 -8.82 1.85 -1.45
C ALA A 21 -7.75 0.80 -1.71
N VAL A 22 -7.96 -0.05 -2.73
CA VAL A 22 -6.91 -0.97 -3.21
C VAL A 22 -5.91 -0.15 -4.00
N VAL A 23 -4.70 0.00 -3.47
CA VAL A 23 -3.62 0.79 -4.07
C VAL A 23 -2.56 -0.18 -4.62
N PRO A 24 -2.12 -0.03 -5.87
CA PRO A 24 -1.05 -0.86 -6.42
C PRO A 24 0.23 -0.78 -5.59
N SER A 25 0.96 -1.89 -5.50
CA SER A 25 2.27 -1.90 -4.85
C SER A 25 3.21 -0.87 -5.49
N SER A 26 3.92 -0.13 -4.66
CA SER A 26 4.92 0.83 -5.11
C SER A 26 6.14 0.13 -5.73
N PRO A 27 6.91 0.83 -6.60
CA PRO A 27 8.18 0.31 -7.09
C PRO A 27 9.14 -0.09 -5.97
N LEU A 28 10.08 -1.00 -6.29
CA LEU A 28 11.11 -1.44 -5.35
C LEU A 28 12.05 -0.29 -4.93
N VAL A 29 12.35 0.65 -5.83
CA VAL A 29 13.19 1.82 -5.53
C VAL A 29 12.28 3.03 -5.25
N PRO A 30 12.33 3.62 -4.04
CA PRO A 30 11.57 4.81 -3.69
C PRO A 30 11.99 6.01 -4.54
N ARG A 31 11.03 6.79 -5.04
CA ARG A 31 11.32 7.99 -5.86
C ARG A 31 11.62 9.25 -5.03
N ASN A 32 11.09 9.31 -3.81
CA ASN A 32 11.04 10.54 -3.01
C ASN A 32 11.78 10.44 -1.67
N ASP A 33 12.61 9.42 -1.48
CA ASP A 33 13.38 9.24 -0.26
C ASP A 33 14.82 8.79 -0.59
N PRO A 34 15.80 9.71 -0.64
CA PRO A 34 17.19 9.37 -0.96
C PRO A 34 17.89 8.60 0.17
N THR A 35 17.26 8.50 1.36
CA THR A 35 17.81 7.76 2.50
C THR A 35 17.39 6.30 2.52
N LEU A 36 16.37 5.93 1.73
CA LEU A 36 15.86 4.57 1.64
C LEU A 36 16.28 3.93 0.31
N LEU A 37 17.11 2.88 0.37
CA LEU A 37 17.61 2.22 -0.84
C LEU A 37 16.51 1.38 -1.53
N PHE A 38 15.70 0.68 -0.76
CA PHE A 38 14.60 -0.16 -1.27
C PHE A 38 13.36 -0.06 -0.38
N THR A 39 12.18 -0.22 -1.00
CA THR A 39 10.90 -0.38 -0.30
C THR A 39 10.93 -1.65 0.54
N ASN A 40 11.05 -1.49 1.86
CA ASN A 40 11.12 -2.57 2.83
C ASN A 40 9.76 -2.93 3.45
N ALA A 41 8.76 -2.06 3.32
CA ALA A 41 7.42 -2.24 3.88
C ALA A 41 6.36 -1.52 3.04
N GLY A 42 5.12 -2.02 3.09
CA GLY A 42 3.98 -1.44 2.37
C GLY A 42 3.65 0.00 2.79
N MET A 43 4.00 0.40 4.02
CA MET A 43 3.77 1.76 4.54
C MET A 43 4.64 2.84 3.89
N VAL A 44 5.75 2.48 3.24
CA VAL A 44 6.73 3.44 2.69
C VAL A 44 6.08 4.39 1.69
N GLN A 45 5.21 3.88 0.81
CA GLN A 45 4.49 4.70 -0.17
C GLN A 45 3.44 5.64 0.45
N PHE A 46 3.11 5.44 1.73
CA PHE A 46 2.16 6.26 2.50
C PHE A 46 2.85 7.15 3.54
N LYS A 47 4.19 7.16 3.60
CA LYS A 47 4.97 7.92 4.59
C LYS A 47 4.54 9.39 4.68
N ASN A 48 4.40 10.07 3.54
CA ASN A 48 4.00 11.48 3.50
C ASN A 48 2.54 11.72 3.89
N VAL A 49 1.68 10.71 3.72
CA VAL A 49 0.29 10.76 4.18
C VAL A 49 0.26 10.69 5.71
N PHE A 50 1.04 9.79 6.31
CA PHE A 50 1.14 9.67 7.77
C PHE A 50 1.78 10.89 8.44
N THR A 51 2.72 11.57 7.78
CA THR A 51 3.34 12.80 8.29
C THR A 51 2.56 14.07 7.95
N GLY A 52 1.44 13.96 7.22
CA GLY A 52 0.59 15.10 6.85
C GLY A 52 1.14 15.98 5.73
N VAL A 53 2.27 15.62 5.12
CA VAL A 53 2.88 16.32 3.97
C VAL A 53 2.04 16.14 2.70
N GLU A 54 1.33 15.02 2.59
CA GLU A 54 0.50 14.68 1.43
C GLU A 54 -0.92 14.29 1.88
N LYS A 55 -1.93 14.69 1.10
CA LYS A 55 -3.31 14.25 1.30
C LYS A 55 -3.77 13.40 0.12
N ARG A 56 -4.46 12.31 0.42
CA ARG A 56 -5.08 11.40 -0.55
C ARG A 56 -6.62 11.53 -0.47
N PRO A 57 -7.35 11.23 -1.56
CA PRO A 57 -8.81 11.29 -1.56
C PRO A 57 -9.47 10.16 -0.75
N TYR A 58 -8.68 9.22 -0.23
CA TYR A 58 -9.11 8.12 0.63
C TYR A 58 -8.47 8.23 2.02
N GLN A 59 -9.20 7.78 3.05
CA GLN A 59 -8.71 7.75 4.43
C GLN A 59 -8.22 6.35 4.85
N ARG A 60 -8.48 5.33 4.03
CA ARG A 60 -8.15 3.92 4.28
C ARG A 60 -7.59 3.30 3.00
N ALA A 61 -6.53 2.50 3.10
CA ALA A 61 -5.87 1.89 1.96
C ALA A 61 -5.39 0.46 2.27
N VAL A 62 -5.30 -0.38 1.23
CA VAL A 62 -4.75 -1.73 1.26
C VAL A 62 -3.90 -1.97 0.00
N THR A 63 -2.83 -2.74 0.09
CA THR A 63 -1.86 -2.97 -1.01
C THR A 63 -1.40 -4.41 -1.09
#